data_AF-A0A356KYM5-F1
#
_entry.id   AF-A0A356KYM5-F1
#
_cell.length_a   1.000
_cell.length_b   1.000
_cell.length_c   1.000
_cell.angle_alpha   90.00
_cell.angle_beta   90.00
_cell.angle_gamma   90.00
#
_symmetry.space_group_name_H-M   'P 1'
#
loop_
_entity.id
_entity.type
_entity.pdbx_description
1 polymer ?
#
loop_
_entity_poly.entity_id
_entity_poly.type
_entity_poly.pdbx_seq_one_letter_code
_entity_poly.pdbx_strand_id
1 'polypeptide(L)'
;MSRRGLTLVELVVVLLILVAVASVALRSTEGLVQQGRFDATQRTVRNLEDAIIGPDSLRSPSGEVLVTGFVSDVGRLPNAIGTDPATQLSELWRPEAIPAYALRQATEDSEVELGTGWRGPYLRLAPGSSRLLDGWGRALNLLQADRVTLVTAGQPVEAIFSYGQNNTRDLTPPGTYDNDLGVDLRVTATPASNRVDSSVGGTVTLDPANGDTVIVVLYVPSAGVVTAINSGPISVSTSSTTFSSLACTIGARAIRAYQGNGLTMATLGSATNRSEVKRIVVLPGGHSETLDIP
;
A
#
# COMPACT_ATOMS: atom_id res chain seq x y z
N MET A 1 -56.32 0.66 57.13
CA MET A 1 -55.17 0.66 56.19
C MET A 1 -54.80 2.10 55.88
N SER A 2 -53.78 2.66 56.55
CA SER A 2 -53.34 4.05 56.33
C SER A 2 -52.37 4.08 55.14
N ARG A 3 -52.81 4.67 54.02
CA ARG A 3 -51.93 5.00 52.89
C ARG A 3 -51.11 6.22 53.30
N ARG A 4 -49.85 6.02 53.68
CA ARG A 4 -48.89 7.12 53.84
C ARG A 4 -48.57 7.66 52.44
N GLY A 5 -49.04 8.85 52.12
CA GLY A 5 -48.65 9.56 50.90
C GLY A 5 -47.21 10.04 51.02
N LEU A 6 -46.44 9.91 49.92
CA LEU A 6 -45.10 10.50 49.80
C LEU A 6 -45.16 11.99 50.12
N THR A 7 -44.29 12.47 51.00
CA THR A 7 -44.21 13.91 51.28
C THR A 7 -43.54 14.63 50.10
N LEU A 8 -43.87 15.90 49.88
CA LEU A 8 -43.23 16.73 48.83
C LEU A 8 -41.70 16.68 48.91
N VAL A 9 -41.16 16.65 50.13
CA VAL A 9 -39.71 16.56 50.38
C VAL A 9 -39.14 15.24 49.90
N GLU A 10 -39.83 14.13 50.15
CA GLU A 10 -39.40 12.78 49.74
C GLU A 10 -39.37 12.64 48.21
N LEU A 11 -40.35 13.23 47.51
CA LEU A 11 -40.37 13.26 46.05
C LEU A 11 -39.21 14.09 45.48
N VAL A 12 -38.88 15.23 46.09
CA VAL A 12 -37.73 16.06 45.69
C VAL A 12 -36.40 15.33 45.93
N VAL A 13 -36.24 14.65 47.06
CA VAL A 13 -35.02 13.88 47.36
C VAL A 13 -34.86 12.72 46.37
N VAL A 14 -35.92 11.99 46.07
CA VAL A 14 -35.88 10.91 45.07
C VAL A 14 -35.51 11.46 43.69
N LEU A 15 -36.08 12.58 43.28
CA LEU A 15 -35.75 13.21 42.01
C LEU A 15 -34.27 13.61 41.93
N LEU A 16 -33.72 14.19 42.99
CA LEU A 16 -32.30 14.54 43.06
C LEU A 16 -31.40 13.31 42.94
N ILE A 17 -31.75 12.21 43.61
CA ILE A 17 -31.01 10.94 43.51
C ILE A 17 -31.08 10.39 42.08
N LEU A 18 -32.26 10.40 41.45
CA LEU A 18 -32.42 9.92 40.08
C LEU A 18 -31.58 10.74 39.08
N VAL A 19 -31.56 12.07 39.21
CA VAL A 19 -30.72 12.94 38.37
C VAL A 19 -29.23 12.65 38.59
N ALA A 20 -28.80 12.47 39.84
CA ALA A 20 -27.41 12.13 40.15
C ALA A 20 -27.00 10.78 39.55
N VAL A 21 -27.83 9.74 39.71
CA VAL A 21 -27.56 8.40 39.16
C VAL A 21 -27.56 8.41 37.63
N ALA A 22 -28.53 9.09 37.00
CA ALA A 22 -28.57 9.24 35.55
C ALA A 22 -27.31 9.94 35.02
N SER A 23 -26.82 10.96 35.71
CA SER A 23 -25.60 11.69 35.32
C SER A 23 -24.36 10.82 35.38
N VAL A 24 -24.23 9.96 36.39
CA VAL A 24 -23.11 9.00 36.51
C VAL A 24 -23.19 7.94 35.41
N ALA A 25 -24.38 7.42 35.13
CA ALA A 25 -24.59 6.42 34.08
C ALA A 25 -24.29 6.96 32.65
N LEU A 26 -24.58 8.23 32.39
CA LEU A 26 -24.22 8.86 31.11
C LEU A 26 -22.70 8.96 30.94
N ARG A 27 -22.00 9.43 31.98
CA ARG A 27 -20.53 9.55 31.95
C ARG A 27 -19.81 8.22 31.75
N SER A 28 -20.33 7.12 32.30
CA SER A 28 -19.72 5.80 32.09
C SER A 28 -19.95 5.25 30.68
N THR A 29 -21.05 5.63 30.03
CA THR A 29 -21.39 5.18 28.67
C THR A 29 -20.54 5.88 27.60
N GLU A 30 -20.19 7.16 27.81
CA GLU A 30 -19.38 7.94 26.87
C GLU A 30 -18.01 7.30 26.58
N GLY A 31 -17.32 6.82 27.62
CA GLY A 31 -16.01 6.17 27.47
C GLY A 31 -16.07 4.88 26.65
N LEU A 32 -17.12 4.07 26.84
CA LEU A 32 -17.33 2.84 26.08
C LEU A 32 -17.60 3.11 24.60
N VAL A 33 -18.40 4.15 24.31
CA VAL A 33 -18.67 4.57 22.93
C VAL A 33 -17.40 5.08 22.26
N GLN A 34 -16.61 5.93 22.94
CA GLN A 34 -15.34 6.45 22.40
C GLN A 34 -14.35 5.34 22.09
N GLN A 35 -14.19 4.38 23.01
CA GLN A 35 -13.36 3.20 22.78
C GLN A 35 -13.84 2.40 21.56
N GLY A 36 -15.15 2.15 21.45
CA GLY A 36 -15.71 1.42 20.31
C GLY A 36 -15.45 2.10 18.96
N ARG A 37 -15.48 3.44 18.92
CA ARG A 37 -15.14 4.23 17.72
C ARG A 37 -13.65 4.16 17.40
N PHE A 38 -12.80 4.30 18.40
CA PHE A 38 -11.35 4.16 18.25
C PHE A 38 -10.96 2.79 17.69
N ASP A 39 -11.51 1.72 18.27
CA ASP A 39 -11.29 0.35 17.81
C ASP A 39 -11.79 0.14 16.38
N ALA A 40 -12.93 0.72 16.02
CA ALA A 40 -13.46 0.67 14.65
C ALA A 40 -12.53 1.37 13.66
N THR A 41 -12.03 2.57 13.98
CA THR A 41 -11.05 3.28 13.16
C THR A 41 -9.78 2.48 12.99
N GLN A 42 -9.26 1.90 14.07
CA GLN A 42 -8.04 1.09 14.04
C GLN A 42 -8.20 -0.12 13.11
N ARG A 43 -9.37 -0.79 13.13
CA ARG A 43 -9.68 -1.86 12.18
C ARG A 43 -9.76 -1.36 10.74
N THR A 44 -10.39 -0.21 10.51
CA THR A 44 -10.48 0.39 9.17
C THR A 44 -9.09 0.68 8.60
N VAL A 45 -8.20 1.30 9.38
CA VAL A 45 -6.83 1.62 8.95
C VAL A 45 -6.03 0.34 8.65
N ARG A 46 -6.10 -0.68 9.52
CA ARG A 46 -5.44 -1.97 9.26
C ARG A 46 -5.95 -2.66 8.00
N ASN A 47 -7.27 -2.69 7.79
CA ASN A 47 -7.85 -3.29 6.59
C ASN A 47 -7.42 -2.56 5.31
N LEU A 48 -7.18 -1.25 5.38
CA LEU A 48 -6.65 -0.46 4.26
C LEU A 48 -5.20 -0.79 3.97
N GLU A 49 -4.39 -0.86 5.01
CA GLU A 49 -2.99 -1.26 4.93
C GLU A 49 -2.85 -2.65 4.29
N ASP A 50 -3.61 -3.64 4.79
CA ASP A 50 -3.65 -5.00 4.25
C ASP A 50 -4.14 -5.02 2.79
N ALA A 51 -5.11 -4.17 2.42
CA ALA A 51 -5.62 -4.08 1.05
C ALA A 51 -4.59 -3.48 0.08
N ILE A 52 -3.80 -2.50 0.53
CA ILE A 52 -2.85 -1.76 -0.31
C ILE A 52 -1.52 -2.53 -0.45
N ILE A 53 -0.92 -2.90 0.69
CA ILE A 53 0.44 -3.47 0.78
C ILE A 53 0.41 -4.99 0.89
N GLY A 54 -0.68 -5.55 1.41
CA GLY A 54 -0.77 -6.95 1.80
C GLY A 54 -0.47 -7.15 3.29
N PRO A 55 -0.98 -8.23 3.91
CA PRO A 55 -0.75 -8.50 5.32
C PRO A 55 0.69 -8.97 5.60
N ASP A 56 1.33 -8.38 6.60
CA ASP A 56 2.74 -8.64 6.98
C ASP A 56 3.05 -10.10 7.35
N SER A 57 2.02 -10.88 7.71
CA SER A 57 2.15 -12.26 8.20
C SER A 57 1.91 -13.33 7.14
N LEU A 58 1.58 -12.95 5.90
CA LEU A 58 1.24 -13.92 4.86
C LEU A 58 2.48 -14.69 4.42
N ARG A 59 2.46 -16.00 4.64
CA ARG A 59 3.49 -16.92 4.17
C ARG A 59 2.87 -18.00 3.30
N SER A 60 3.58 -18.36 2.26
CA SER A 60 3.33 -19.57 1.47
C SER A 60 3.39 -20.81 2.38
N PRO A 61 2.71 -21.92 2.04
CA PRO A 61 2.93 -23.22 2.68
C PRO A 61 4.40 -23.67 2.71
N SER A 62 5.23 -23.15 1.80
CA SER A 62 6.68 -23.36 1.76
C SER A 62 7.50 -22.47 2.72
N GLY A 63 6.85 -21.56 3.46
CA GLY A 63 7.48 -20.64 4.42
C GLY A 63 7.93 -19.28 3.85
N GLU A 64 7.89 -19.12 2.52
CA GLU A 64 8.22 -17.88 1.82
C GLU A 64 7.20 -16.77 2.11
N VAL A 65 7.66 -15.52 2.19
CA VAL A 65 6.77 -14.36 2.37
C VAL A 65 5.98 -14.13 1.08
N LEU A 66 4.64 -14.13 1.18
CA LEU A 66 3.77 -13.91 0.04
C LEU A 66 3.36 -12.43 0.00
N VAL A 67 3.86 -11.70 -1.00
CA VAL A 67 3.45 -10.31 -1.23
C VAL A 67 2.16 -10.30 -2.03
N THR A 68 1.12 -9.70 -1.46
CA THR A 68 -0.21 -9.55 -2.07
C THR A 68 -0.70 -8.11 -1.93
N GLY A 69 -1.91 -7.80 -2.40
CA GLY A 69 -2.50 -6.47 -2.27
C GLY A 69 -2.34 -5.62 -3.53
N PHE A 70 -2.97 -4.45 -3.50
CA PHE A 70 -3.11 -3.57 -4.67
C PHE A 70 -1.76 -3.22 -5.30
N VAL A 71 -0.77 -2.83 -4.49
CA VAL A 71 0.56 -2.41 -4.97
C VAL A 71 1.27 -3.56 -5.69
N SER A 72 1.13 -4.79 -5.18
CA SER A 72 1.80 -5.95 -5.75
C SER A 72 1.27 -6.33 -7.14
N ASP A 73 -0.04 -6.20 -7.34
CA ASP A 73 -0.75 -6.61 -8.56
C ASP A 73 -0.81 -5.49 -9.62
N VAL A 74 -0.98 -4.24 -9.17
CA VAL A 74 -1.12 -3.06 -10.04
C VAL A 74 0.22 -2.36 -10.25
N GLY A 75 1.17 -2.48 -9.31
CA GLY A 75 2.51 -1.91 -9.40
C GLY A 75 2.63 -0.44 -9.02
N ARG A 76 1.56 0.16 -8.50
CA ARG A 76 1.52 1.54 -7.99
C ARG A 76 0.60 1.67 -6.78
N LEU A 77 0.67 2.80 -6.09
CA LEU A 77 -0.31 3.18 -5.07
C LEU A 77 -1.68 3.48 -5.70
N PRO A 78 -2.78 3.34 -4.93
CA PRO A 78 -4.09 3.80 -5.37
C PRO A 78 -4.07 5.30 -5.64
N ASN A 79 -4.73 5.70 -6.71
CA ASN A 79 -4.93 7.11 -7.03
C ASN A 79 -6.25 7.58 -6.42
N ALA A 80 -6.28 8.83 -5.94
CA ALA A 80 -7.52 9.43 -5.48
C ALA A 80 -8.49 9.63 -6.66
N ILE A 81 -9.71 9.11 -6.55
CA ILE A 81 -10.74 9.20 -7.59
C ILE A 81 -11.83 10.20 -7.18
N GLY A 82 -12.06 11.23 -7.99
CA GLY A 82 -13.08 12.24 -7.71
C GLY A 82 -12.75 13.14 -6.52
N THR A 83 -13.77 13.80 -5.97
CA THR A 83 -13.62 14.87 -4.97
C THR A 83 -14.17 14.54 -3.58
N ASP A 84 -14.97 13.48 -3.42
CA ASP A 84 -15.45 13.04 -2.09
C ASP A 84 -14.38 12.19 -1.40
N PRO A 85 -13.77 12.65 -0.29
CA PRO A 85 -12.74 11.89 0.41
C PRO A 85 -13.19 10.50 0.87
N ALA A 86 -14.51 10.31 1.09
CA ALA A 86 -15.05 9.03 1.51
C ALA A 86 -15.09 7.98 0.39
N THR A 87 -14.93 8.39 -0.88
CA THR A 87 -14.95 7.50 -2.05
C THR A 87 -13.67 7.53 -2.86
N GLN A 88 -12.71 8.40 -2.50
CA GLN A 88 -11.49 8.61 -3.28
C GLN A 88 -10.60 7.36 -3.42
N LEU A 89 -10.71 6.39 -2.51
CA LEU A 89 -9.99 5.11 -2.59
C LEU A 89 -10.74 4.02 -3.37
N SER A 90 -11.65 4.38 -4.29
CA SER A 90 -12.55 3.43 -4.93
C SER A 90 -11.86 2.34 -5.75
N GLU A 91 -10.62 2.55 -6.20
CA GLU A 91 -9.77 1.53 -6.83
C GLU A 91 -9.60 0.27 -5.97
N LEU A 92 -9.76 0.38 -4.64
CA LEU A 92 -9.66 -0.75 -3.73
C LEU A 92 -10.90 -1.65 -3.73
N TRP A 93 -12.07 -1.19 -4.15
CA TRP A 93 -13.30 -1.98 -4.19
C TRP A 93 -13.99 -2.01 -5.55
N ARG A 94 -13.47 -1.26 -6.52
CA ARG A 94 -13.90 -1.24 -7.93
C ARG A 94 -12.67 -1.22 -8.83
N PRO A 95 -12.73 -1.88 -10.00
CA PRO A 95 -11.59 -1.92 -10.93
C PRO A 95 -11.25 -0.57 -11.54
N GLU A 96 -12.18 0.39 -11.51
CA GLU A 96 -12.04 1.68 -12.18
C GLU A 96 -11.49 1.51 -13.61
N ALA A 97 -10.52 2.31 -14.03
CA ALA A 97 -9.86 2.21 -15.33
C ALA A 97 -8.70 1.19 -15.38
N ILE A 98 -8.54 0.36 -14.35
CA ILE A 98 -7.48 -0.65 -14.29
C ILE A 98 -7.97 -1.93 -14.97
N PRO A 99 -7.25 -2.46 -15.99
CA PRO A 99 -7.60 -3.72 -16.61
C PRO A 99 -7.67 -4.87 -15.61
N ALA A 100 -8.55 -5.86 -15.86
CA ALA A 100 -8.60 -7.07 -15.06
C ALA A 100 -7.24 -7.78 -15.01
N TYR A 101 -6.95 -8.40 -13.87
CA TYR A 101 -5.70 -9.14 -13.64
C TYR A 101 -5.54 -10.27 -14.65
N ALA A 102 -4.42 -10.27 -15.37
CA ALA A 102 -4.05 -11.30 -16.31
C ALA A 102 -2.53 -11.42 -16.40
N LEU A 103 -2.04 -12.55 -16.88
CA LEU A 103 -0.66 -12.64 -17.38
C LEU A 103 -0.56 -11.79 -18.64
N ARG A 104 0.42 -10.90 -18.68
CA ARG A 104 0.68 -10.01 -19.82
C ARG A 104 2.15 -10.06 -20.19
N GLN A 105 2.40 -10.02 -21.49
CA GLN A 105 3.74 -9.97 -22.05
C GLN A 105 4.28 -8.54 -21.96
N ALA A 106 5.59 -8.41 -21.75
CA ALA A 106 6.26 -7.13 -21.88
C ALA A 106 6.31 -6.70 -23.34
N THR A 107 6.26 -5.38 -23.59
CA THR A 107 6.29 -4.85 -24.96
C THR A 107 7.68 -5.03 -25.58
N GLU A 108 8.71 -4.97 -24.74
CA GLU A 108 10.12 -5.03 -25.14
C GLU A 108 10.65 -6.46 -25.28
N ASP A 109 9.98 -7.45 -24.65
CA ASP A 109 10.35 -8.87 -24.68
C ASP A 109 9.13 -9.78 -24.47
N SER A 110 8.71 -10.48 -25.52
CA SER A 110 7.53 -11.35 -25.51
C SER A 110 7.70 -12.63 -24.68
N GLU A 111 8.93 -13.00 -24.31
CA GLU A 111 9.19 -14.14 -23.42
C GLU A 111 8.99 -13.77 -21.95
N VAL A 112 8.93 -12.47 -21.63
CA VAL A 112 8.69 -12.00 -20.28
C VAL A 112 7.19 -11.82 -20.07
N GLU A 113 6.62 -12.72 -19.27
CA GLU A 113 5.23 -12.65 -18.82
C GLU A 113 5.16 -12.35 -17.32
N LEU A 114 4.36 -11.34 -16.97
CA LEU A 114 4.10 -10.97 -15.59
C LEU A 114 2.60 -10.78 -15.37
N GLY A 115 2.12 -11.25 -14.22
CA GLY A 115 0.74 -11.05 -13.82
C GLY A 115 0.52 -9.61 -13.35
N THR A 116 -0.39 -8.89 -14.00
CA THR A 116 -0.70 -7.50 -13.65
C THR A 116 -2.17 -7.17 -13.91
N GLY A 117 -2.71 -6.24 -13.12
CA GLY A 117 -4.04 -5.68 -13.27
C GLY A 117 -4.82 -5.74 -11.97
N TRP A 118 -6.11 -5.47 -12.04
CA TRP A 118 -7.00 -5.49 -10.88
C TRP A 118 -7.51 -6.90 -10.62
N ARG A 119 -7.08 -7.51 -9.51
CA ARG A 119 -7.41 -8.91 -9.18
C ARG A 119 -8.76 -9.08 -8.48
N GLY A 120 -9.33 -8.02 -7.93
CA GLY A 120 -10.60 -8.07 -7.23
C GLY A 120 -10.73 -6.94 -6.22
N PRO A 121 -11.89 -6.82 -5.54
CA PRO A 121 -12.00 -5.90 -4.42
C PRO A 121 -10.97 -6.28 -3.36
N TYR A 122 -9.95 -5.44 -3.19
CA TYR A 122 -8.94 -5.55 -2.14
C TYR A 122 -9.52 -5.13 -0.79
N LEU A 123 -10.48 -4.21 -0.80
CA LEU A 123 -11.24 -3.78 0.37
C LEU A 123 -12.72 -4.15 0.20
N ARG A 124 -13.32 -4.69 1.26
CA ARG A 124 -14.77 -4.95 1.32
C ARG A 124 -15.43 -3.92 2.21
N LEU A 125 -16.30 -3.11 1.64
CA LEU A 125 -17.14 -2.18 2.40
C LEU A 125 -18.30 -2.93 3.06
N ALA A 126 -18.86 -2.32 4.10
CA ALA A 126 -20.08 -2.82 4.73
C ALA A 126 -21.21 -2.96 3.68
N PRO A 127 -22.08 -3.97 3.80
CA PRO A 127 -23.19 -4.15 2.85
C PRO A 127 -24.03 -2.88 2.71
N GLY A 128 -24.23 -2.42 1.47
CA GLY A 128 -24.97 -1.19 1.18
C GLY A 128 -24.19 0.12 1.37
N SER A 129 -22.94 0.07 1.87
CA SER A 129 -22.07 1.23 1.93
C SER A 129 -21.25 1.39 0.65
N SER A 130 -21.14 2.63 0.18
CA SER A 130 -20.21 3.04 -0.87
C SER A 130 -19.11 3.97 -0.35
N ARG A 131 -19.11 4.25 0.96
CA ARG A 131 -18.25 5.23 1.61
C ARG A 131 -17.37 4.58 2.65
N LEU A 132 -16.11 4.94 2.64
CA LEU A 132 -15.12 4.55 3.63
C LEU A 132 -15.06 5.62 4.71
N LEU A 133 -15.52 5.26 5.91
CA LEU A 133 -15.58 6.15 7.06
C LEU A 133 -14.82 5.53 8.23
N ASP A 134 -14.33 6.40 9.11
CA ASP A 134 -13.77 6.01 10.40
C ASP A 134 -14.87 5.71 11.44
N GLY A 135 -14.47 5.32 12.65
CA GLY A 135 -15.39 5.03 13.75
C GLY A 135 -16.19 6.24 14.23
N TRP A 136 -15.78 7.46 13.89
CA TRP A 136 -16.51 8.70 14.19
C TRP A 136 -17.45 9.12 13.05
N GLY A 137 -17.53 8.33 11.97
CA GLY A 137 -18.38 8.58 10.81
C GLY A 137 -17.83 9.64 9.86
N ARG A 138 -16.53 9.94 9.93
CA ARG A 138 -15.84 10.90 9.09
C ARG A 138 -15.03 10.19 8.01
N ALA A 139 -14.78 10.89 6.90
CA ALA A 139 -13.87 10.38 5.89
C ALA A 139 -12.44 10.44 6.40
N LEU A 140 -11.60 9.54 5.88
CA LEU A 140 -10.17 9.57 6.15
C LEU A 140 -9.50 10.71 5.37
N ASN A 141 -8.46 11.29 5.95
CA ASN A 141 -7.61 12.25 5.29
C ASN A 141 -6.62 11.50 4.42
N LEU A 142 -6.69 11.73 3.12
CA LEU A 142 -5.78 11.16 2.13
C LEU A 142 -4.72 12.21 1.81
N LEU A 143 -3.46 11.88 2.06
CA LEU A 143 -2.35 12.84 2.08
C LEU A 143 -1.24 12.41 1.12
N GLN A 144 -0.46 13.40 0.68
CA GLN A 144 0.80 13.20 -0.03
C GLN A 144 1.90 12.77 0.96
N ALA A 145 3.10 12.43 0.47
CA ALA A 145 4.23 11.99 1.31
C ALA A 145 4.70 13.02 2.37
N ASP A 146 4.28 14.28 2.27
CA ASP A 146 4.54 15.30 3.29
C ASP A 146 3.67 15.16 4.55
N ARG A 147 2.64 14.29 4.51
CA ARG A 147 1.65 14.07 5.57
C ARG A 147 0.89 15.34 5.99
N VAL A 148 0.80 16.34 5.12
CA VAL A 148 0.15 17.62 5.40
C VAL A 148 -0.82 17.96 4.27
N THR A 149 -0.37 17.80 3.03
CA THR A 149 -1.12 18.20 1.86
C THR A 149 -2.12 17.12 1.47
N LEU A 150 -3.40 17.49 1.36
CA LEU A 150 -4.44 16.60 0.86
C LEU A 150 -4.18 16.25 -0.61
N VAL A 151 -4.41 14.98 -0.96
CA VAL A 151 -4.37 14.53 -2.36
C VAL A 151 -5.56 15.09 -3.14
N THR A 152 -5.34 15.31 -4.43
CA THR A 152 -6.39 15.67 -5.38
C THR A 152 -6.63 14.53 -6.36
N ALA A 153 -7.75 14.58 -7.08
CA ALA A 153 -8.10 13.55 -8.04
C ALA A 153 -6.97 13.28 -9.04
N GLY A 154 -6.63 12.00 -9.23
CA GLY A 154 -5.55 11.52 -10.09
C GLY A 154 -4.17 11.43 -9.43
N GLN A 155 -4.00 11.97 -8.22
CA GLN A 155 -2.73 11.85 -7.47
C GLN A 155 -2.67 10.53 -6.68
N PRO A 156 -1.47 9.93 -6.52
CA PRO A 156 -1.29 8.77 -5.67
C PRO A 156 -1.55 9.13 -4.20
N VAL A 157 -2.21 8.23 -3.48
CA VAL A 157 -2.41 8.34 -2.03
C VAL A 157 -1.20 7.77 -1.32
N GLU A 158 -0.46 8.60 -0.62
CA GLU A 158 0.84 8.25 -0.02
C GLU A 158 0.78 8.12 1.50
N ALA A 159 -0.22 8.72 2.14
CA ALA A 159 -0.55 8.48 3.52
C ALA A 159 -2.05 8.64 3.80
N ILE A 160 -2.55 7.95 4.84
CA ILE A 160 -3.98 7.90 5.18
C ILE A 160 -4.12 8.08 6.70
N PHE A 161 -4.92 9.06 7.15
CA PHE A 161 -5.11 9.35 8.58
C PHE A 161 -6.56 9.66 8.97
N SER A 162 -7.00 9.14 10.11
CA SER A 162 -8.15 9.64 10.87
C SER A 162 -7.63 10.50 12.02
N TYR A 163 -8.19 11.70 12.17
CA TYR A 163 -7.85 12.65 13.23
C TYR A 163 -8.74 12.50 14.47
N GLY A 164 -9.11 11.26 14.79
CA GLY A 164 -9.81 10.95 16.04
C GLY A 164 -11.13 11.71 16.26
N GLN A 165 -11.37 12.03 17.53
CA GLN A 165 -12.61 12.65 18.00
C GLN A 165 -12.65 14.15 17.67
N ASN A 166 -11.52 14.84 17.78
CA ASN A 166 -11.39 16.29 17.62
C ASN A 166 -11.31 16.74 16.14
N ASN A 167 -11.13 15.81 15.19
CA ASN A 167 -10.93 16.08 13.76
C ASN A 167 -9.78 17.05 13.45
N THR A 168 -8.79 17.09 14.32
CA THR A 168 -7.67 18.00 14.29
C THR A 168 -6.40 17.17 14.36
N ARG A 169 -5.46 17.44 13.47
CA ARG A 169 -4.20 16.72 13.47
C ARG A 169 -3.45 16.98 14.78
N ASP A 170 -3.11 15.90 15.47
CA ASP A 170 -2.34 15.93 16.69
C ASP A 170 -0.83 15.91 16.38
N LEU A 171 -0.10 16.90 16.90
CA LEU A 171 1.38 16.89 16.83
C LEU A 171 2.00 16.08 17.98
N THR A 172 1.22 15.83 19.03
CA THR A 172 1.60 15.03 20.19
C THR A 172 0.39 14.20 20.60
N PRO A 173 0.52 12.87 20.82
CA PRO A 173 -0.62 12.04 21.19
C PRO A 173 -1.29 12.53 22.48
N PRO A 174 -2.59 12.87 22.48
CA PRO A 174 -3.30 13.37 23.66
C PRO A 174 -3.46 12.31 24.76
N GLY A 175 -3.05 11.05 24.52
CA GLY A 175 -3.08 9.97 25.51
C GLY A 175 -4.48 9.40 25.76
N THR A 176 -5.45 9.75 24.90
CA THR A 176 -6.86 9.36 24.98
C THR A 176 -7.32 8.65 23.69
N TYR A 177 -8.62 8.40 23.55
CA TYR A 177 -9.25 7.90 22.31
C TYR A 177 -9.23 8.91 21.15
N ASP A 178 -8.57 10.04 21.32
CA ASP A 178 -8.47 11.11 20.34
C ASP A 178 -7.22 11.01 19.45
N ASN A 179 -6.32 10.05 19.71
CA ASN A 179 -5.07 9.93 18.95
C ASN A 179 -5.33 9.77 17.45
N ASP A 180 -4.56 10.50 16.65
CA ASP A 180 -4.44 10.29 15.20
C ASP A 180 -4.05 8.84 14.88
N LEU A 181 -4.85 8.20 14.01
CA LEU A 181 -4.60 6.84 13.55
C LEU A 181 -4.43 6.84 12.03
N GLY A 182 -3.34 6.26 11.55
CA GLY A 182 -3.08 6.24 10.12
C GLY A 182 -1.98 5.29 9.72
N VAL A 183 -1.78 5.23 8.41
CA VAL A 183 -0.72 4.47 7.76
C VAL A 183 0.02 5.36 6.78
N ASP A 184 1.33 5.29 6.83
CA ASP A 184 2.21 5.88 5.82
C ASP A 184 2.62 4.81 4.82
N LEU A 185 2.36 5.09 3.55
CA LEU A 185 2.67 4.19 2.43
C LEU A 185 4.01 4.59 1.79
N ARG A 186 4.30 5.90 1.74
CA ARG A 186 5.59 6.47 1.35
C ARG A 186 6.00 7.58 2.32
N VAL A 187 7.28 7.62 2.68
CA VAL A 187 7.87 8.64 3.55
C VAL A 187 9.16 9.17 2.93
N THR A 188 9.21 10.47 2.64
CA THR A 188 10.36 11.10 1.94
C THR A 188 11.50 11.52 2.89
N ALA A 189 11.26 11.54 4.21
CA ALA A 189 12.26 11.96 5.19
C ALA A 189 13.07 10.76 5.74
N THR A 190 14.25 10.51 5.14
CA THR A 190 15.39 9.70 5.67
C THR A 190 15.16 8.17 5.84
N PRO A 191 16.22 7.34 5.83
CA PRO A 191 16.37 6.24 4.88
C PRO A 191 16.13 4.89 5.57
N ALA A 192 14.88 4.47 5.74
CA ALA A 192 14.64 3.09 6.22
C ALA A 192 13.22 2.55 6.04
N SER A 193 12.22 3.38 5.72
CA SER A 193 10.83 2.94 5.90
C SER A 193 9.92 3.20 4.71
N ASN A 194 10.45 3.11 3.48
CA ASN A 194 9.55 3.02 2.33
C ASN A 194 9.00 1.59 2.28
N ARG A 195 7.71 1.44 2.60
CA ARG A 195 7.04 0.13 2.65
C ARG A 195 6.63 -0.35 1.27
N VAL A 196 6.61 0.55 0.30
CA VAL A 196 6.06 0.32 -1.03
C VAL A 196 7.14 0.35 -2.08
N ASP A 197 8.11 1.27 -1.98
CA ASP A 197 9.24 1.30 -2.89
C ASP A 197 10.41 0.48 -2.35
N SER A 198 11.08 -0.18 -3.29
CA SER A 198 12.20 -1.06 -3.07
C SER A 198 13.15 -0.94 -4.27
N SER A 199 14.21 -1.71 -4.27
CA SER A 199 15.14 -1.72 -5.38
C SER A 199 15.71 -3.10 -5.65
N VAL A 200 16.07 -3.34 -6.91
CA VAL A 200 16.72 -4.57 -7.33
C VAL A 200 18.12 -4.25 -7.82
N GLY A 201 19.14 -4.83 -7.19
CA GLY A 201 20.54 -4.75 -7.61
C GLY A 201 21.11 -6.15 -7.81
N GLY A 202 22.36 -6.26 -8.26
CA GLY A 202 22.92 -7.58 -8.49
C GLY A 202 24.16 -7.67 -9.34
N THR A 203 24.50 -8.89 -9.72
CA THR A 203 25.65 -9.23 -10.59
C THR A 203 25.16 -9.96 -11.85
N VAL A 204 25.79 -9.66 -12.97
CA VAL A 204 25.64 -10.41 -14.23
C VAL A 204 26.95 -11.11 -14.53
N THR A 205 26.92 -12.42 -14.77
CA THR A 205 28.07 -13.22 -15.24
C THR A 205 28.03 -13.30 -16.76
N LEU A 206 29.20 -13.19 -17.42
CA LEU A 206 29.34 -12.96 -18.86
C LEU A 206 30.46 -13.81 -19.46
N ASP A 207 30.29 -14.24 -20.73
CA ASP A 207 31.42 -14.62 -21.59
C ASP A 207 31.96 -13.37 -22.31
N PRO A 208 33.16 -12.87 -21.94
CA PRO A 208 33.60 -11.55 -22.35
C PRO A 208 34.03 -11.52 -23.83
N ALA A 209 33.23 -10.89 -24.68
CA ALA A 209 33.69 -10.35 -25.96
C ALA A 209 33.99 -8.84 -25.80
N ASN A 210 35.21 -8.42 -26.17
CA ASN A 210 35.62 -7.02 -26.09
C ASN A 210 34.68 -6.12 -26.92
N GLY A 211 34.07 -5.13 -26.26
CA GLY A 211 33.22 -4.12 -26.89
C GLY A 211 31.71 -4.32 -26.74
N ASP A 212 31.28 -5.40 -26.07
CA ASP A 212 29.87 -5.62 -25.77
C ASP A 212 29.36 -4.72 -24.63
N THR A 213 28.08 -4.39 -24.69
CA THR A 213 27.35 -3.75 -23.60
C THR A 213 26.32 -4.71 -23.02
N VAL A 214 26.08 -4.58 -21.72
CA VAL A 214 25.03 -5.30 -21.00
C VAL A 214 23.98 -4.31 -20.55
N ILE A 215 22.71 -4.66 -20.75
CA ILE A 215 21.58 -3.94 -20.18
C ILE A 215 20.81 -4.92 -19.30
N VAL A 216 20.62 -4.55 -18.03
CA VAL A 216 19.74 -5.28 -17.12
C VAL A 216 18.39 -4.57 -17.11
N VAL A 217 17.34 -5.35 -17.29
CA VAL A 217 15.96 -4.86 -17.36
C VAL A 217 15.13 -5.54 -16.29
N LEU A 218 14.52 -4.72 -15.46
CA LEU A 218 13.52 -5.10 -14.49
C LEU A 218 12.13 -4.81 -15.07
N TYR A 219 11.33 -5.86 -15.17
CA TYR A 219 9.94 -5.80 -15.60
C TYR A 219 9.02 -5.69 -14.39
N VAL A 220 8.23 -4.63 -14.37
CA VAL A 220 7.33 -4.27 -13.28
C VAL A 220 5.88 -4.18 -13.77
N PRO A 221 4.89 -4.50 -12.94
CA PRO A 221 3.50 -4.13 -13.20
C PRO A 221 3.36 -2.62 -13.21
N SER A 222 2.50 -2.08 -14.07
CA SER A 222 2.12 -0.67 -14.10
C SER A 222 0.71 -0.54 -14.63
N ALA A 223 -0.25 -0.38 -13.72
CA ALA A 223 -1.66 -0.15 -14.02
C ALA A 223 -2.27 -1.15 -15.03
N GLY A 224 -1.89 -2.43 -14.92
CA GLY A 224 -2.39 -3.49 -15.81
C GLY A 224 -1.60 -3.65 -17.11
N VAL A 225 -0.39 -3.09 -17.20
CA VAL A 225 0.59 -3.32 -18.28
C VAL A 225 1.93 -3.72 -17.65
N VAL A 226 2.78 -4.45 -18.37
CA VAL A 226 4.15 -4.73 -17.95
C VAL A 226 5.07 -3.66 -18.52
N THR A 227 5.81 -2.96 -17.66
CA THR A 227 6.73 -1.89 -18.04
C THR A 227 8.16 -2.29 -17.68
N ALA A 228 9.10 -1.90 -18.53
CA ALA A 228 10.52 -2.16 -18.33
C ALA A 228 11.24 -0.95 -17.69
N ILE A 229 12.08 -1.23 -16.69
CA ILE A 229 13.02 -0.29 -16.06
C ILE A 229 14.42 -0.83 -16.32
N ASN A 230 15.34 -0.02 -16.84
CA ASN A 230 16.67 -0.49 -17.24
C ASN A 230 17.79 0.19 -16.43
N SER A 231 18.94 -0.49 -16.35
CA SER A 231 20.16 -0.02 -15.70
C SER A 231 20.94 1.03 -16.48
N GLY A 232 20.53 1.35 -17.71
CA GLY A 232 21.42 1.88 -18.74
C GLY A 232 22.45 0.84 -19.22
N PRO A 233 23.21 1.15 -20.28
CA PRO A 233 24.26 0.28 -20.80
C PRO A 233 25.46 0.21 -19.85
N ILE A 234 25.90 -1.01 -19.57
CA ILE A 234 27.07 -1.31 -18.74
C ILE A 234 28.15 -1.90 -19.66
N SER A 235 29.30 -1.24 -19.74
CA SER A 235 30.42 -1.76 -20.53
C SER A 235 31.00 -3.01 -19.88
N VAL A 236 31.20 -4.06 -20.68
CA VAL A 236 31.80 -5.31 -20.21
C VAL A 236 33.31 -5.22 -20.31
N SER A 237 34.00 -5.25 -19.16
CA SER A 237 35.47 -5.32 -19.09
C SER A 237 35.99 -6.55 -18.34
N THR A 238 35.09 -7.34 -17.76
CA THR A 238 35.36 -8.50 -16.90
C THR A 238 34.28 -9.56 -17.12
N SER A 239 34.53 -10.81 -16.69
CA SER A 239 33.58 -11.93 -16.74
C SER A 239 32.36 -11.77 -15.81
N SER A 240 32.26 -10.65 -15.09
CA SER A 240 31.08 -10.27 -14.31
C SER A 240 30.97 -8.75 -14.19
N THR A 241 29.76 -8.21 -14.10
CA THR A 241 29.51 -6.80 -13.81
C THR A 241 28.34 -6.62 -12.83
N THR A 242 28.35 -5.55 -12.04
CA THR A 242 27.23 -5.22 -11.13
C THR A 242 26.32 -4.19 -11.75
N PHE A 243 25.00 -4.34 -11.58
CA PHE A 243 24.04 -3.30 -11.95
C PHE A 243 23.52 -2.57 -10.71
N SER A 244 23.20 -1.29 -10.90
CA SER A 244 22.70 -0.40 -9.86
C SER A 244 21.29 -0.78 -9.40
N SER A 245 20.89 -0.21 -8.25
CA SER A 245 19.57 -0.41 -7.67
C SER A 245 18.46 0.17 -8.58
N LEU A 246 17.73 -0.71 -9.28
CA LEU A 246 16.57 -0.34 -10.08
C LEU A 246 15.37 -0.12 -9.15
N ALA A 247 14.91 1.13 -9.03
CA ALA A 247 13.79 1.48 -8.16
C ALA A 247 12.48 0.87 -8.70
N CYS A 248 11.73 0.20 -7.84
CA CYS A 248 10.45 -0.40 -8.18
C CYS A 248 9.54 -0.48 -6.95
N THR A 249 8.26 -0.78 -7.16
CA THR A 249 7.34 -1.13 -6.07
C THR A 249 7.51 -2.60 -5.63
N ILE A 250 7.04 -2.95 -4.43
CA ILE A 250 7.04 -4.33 -3.93
C ILE A 250 6.13 -5.27 -4.73
N GLY A 251 6.42 -6.57 -4.69
CA GLY A 251 5.62 -7.63 -5.32
C GLY A 251 6.40 -8.45 -6.36
N ALA A 252 5.67 -9.25 -7.13
CA ALA A 252 6.25 -10.12 -8.15
C ALA A 252 6.80 -9.29 -9.31
N ARG A 253 8.07 -9.51 -9.67
CA ARG A 253 8.78 -8.86 -10.78
C ARG A 253 9.49 -9.92 -11.62
N ALA A 254 9.93 -9.53 -12.81
CA ALA A 254 10.84 -10.35 -13.61
C ALA A 254 12.08 -9.52 -13.95
N ILE A 255 13.24 -10.17 -14.01
CA ILE A 255 14.48 -9.52 -14.37
C ILE A 255 15.20 -10.35 -15.44
N ARG A 256 15.81 -9.67 -16.40
CA ARG A 256 16.58 -10.27 -17.48
C ARG A 256 17.76 -9.38 -17.84
N ALA A 257 18.89 -10.00 -18.20
CA ALA A 257 20.05 -9.30 -18.73
C ALA A 257 20.20 -9.60 -20.22
N TYR A 258 20.60 -8.59 -20.98
CA TYR A 258 20.84 -8.64 -22.42
C TYR A 258 22.26 -8.19 -22.71
N GLN A 259 22.96 -8.91 -23.58
CA GLN A 259 24.31 -8.58 -24.02
C GLN A 259 24.34 -8.39 -25.54
N GLY A 260 25.03 -7.37 -26.00
CA GLY A 260 25.25 -7.11 -27.41
C GLY A 260 25.80 -5.72 -27.67
N ASN A 261 26.13 -5.44 -28.93
CA ASN A 261 26.63 -4.13 -29.32
C ASN A 261 25.48 -3.20 -29.71
N GLY A 262 25.49 -1.96 -29.20
CA GLY A 262 24.49 -0.94 -29.53
C GLY A 262 23.08 -1.25 -29.02
N LEU A 263 22.94 -2.04 -27.94
CA LEU A 263 21.64 -2.35 -27.35
C LEU A 263 20.89 -1.09 -26.92
N THR A 264 19.59 -1.06 -27.20
CA THR A 264 18.62 -0.05 -26.75
C THR A 264 17.34 -0.75 -26.31
N MET A 265 16.47 -0.08 -25.57
CA MET A 265 15.17 -0.64 -25.16
C MET A 265 14.34 -1.18 -26.34
N ALA A 266 14.44 -0.54 -27.52
CA ALA A 266 13.71 -0.94 -28.72
C ALA A 266 14.30 -2.19 -29.41
N THR A 267 15.54 -2.58 -29.07
CA THR A 267 16.25 -3.68 -29.72
C THR A 267 16.45 -4.90 -28.82
N LEU A 268 15.96 -4.87 -27.57
CA LEU A 268 16.14 -5.94 -26.58
C LEU A 268 15.57 -7.29 -27.03
N GLY A 269 14.36 -7.30 -27.59
CA GLY A 269 13.71 -8.55 -28.05
C GLY A 269 14.47 -9.27 -29.17
N SER A 270 15.43 -8.60 -29.83
CA SER A 270 16.27 -9.17 -30.89
C SER A 270 17.69 -9.50 -30.42
N ALA A 271 18.01 -9.32 -29.14
CA ALA A 271 19.34 -9.62 -28.62
C ALA A 271 19.60 -11.14 -28.66
N THR A 272 20.72 -11.54 -29.26
CA THR A 272 21.13 -12.95 -29.38
C THR A 272 21.57 -13.52 -28.03
N ASN A 273 22.29 -12.73 -27.23
CA ASN A 273 22.82 -13.14 -25.93
C ASN A 273 21.94 -12.54 -24.83
N ARG A 274 21.23 -13.39 -24.09
CA ARG A 274 20.30 -12.98 -23.04
C ARG A 274 20.25 -14.03 -21.95
N SER A 275 20.09 -13.59 -20.71
CA SER A 275 19.91 -14.49 -19.58
C SER A 275 18.55 -15.19 -19.65
N GLU A 276 18.35 -16.22 -18.83
CA GLU A 276 17.01 -16.69 -18.51
C GLU A 276 16.18 -15.59 -17.83
N VAL A 277 14.85 -15.65 -17.99
CA VAL A 277 13.94 -14.76 -17.29
C VAL A 277 13.83 -15.20 -15.85
N LYS A 278 14.36 -14.40 -14.92
CA LYS A 278 14.31 -14.70 -13.50
C LYS A 278 13.12 -14.01 -12.86
N ARG A 279 12.23 -14.81 -12.26
CA ARG A 279 11.07 -14.28 -11.50
C ARG A 279 11.48 -14.06 -10.06
N ILE A 280 11.24 -12.87 -9.56
CA ILE A 280 11.64 -12.44 -8.22
C ILE A 280 10.45 -11.86 -7.48
N VAL A 281 10.47 -11.92 -6.16
CA VAL A 281 9.52 -11.24 -5.29
C VAL A 281 10.26 -10.16 -4.52
N VAL A 282 9.95 -8.91 -4.81
CA VAL A 282 10.60 -7.76 -4.18
C VAL A 282 9.86 -7.41 -2.90
N LEU A 283 10.58 -7.46 -1.77
CA LEU A 283 10.11 -7.08 -0.45
C LEU A 283 10.49 -5.62 -0.12
N PRO A 284 9.86 -4.99 0.88
CA PRO A 284 10.36 -3.75 1.45
C PRO A 284 11.82 -3.92 1.90
N GLY A 285 12.69 -2.96 1.56
CA GLY A 285 14.11 -2.98 1.96
C GLY A 285 15.12 -3.47 0.91
N GLY A 286 14.66 -3.86 -0.28
CA GLY A 286 15.51 -4.21 -1.43
C GLY A 286 15.57 -5.70 -1.75
N HIS A 287 16.07 -6.01 -2.95
CA HIS A 287 16.35 -7.36 -3.45
C HIS A 287 17.70 -7.36 -4.17
N SER A 288 18.48 -8.43 -4.00
CA SER A 288 19.75 -8.62 -4.71
C SER A 288 19.69 -9.91 -5.50
N GLU A 289 20.16 -9.89 -6.74
CA GLU A 289 20.01 -11.02 -7.64
C GLU A 289 21.23 -11.28 -8.55
N THR A 290 21.52 -12.54 -8.84
CA THR A 290 22.55 -12.94 -9.81
C THR A 290 21.92 -13.48 -11.08
N LEU A 291 22.42 -13.00 -12.22
CA LEU A 291 22.00 -13.38 -13.57
C LEU A 291 23.19 -13.92 -14.36
N ASP A 292 22.95 -14.98 -15.13
CA ASP A 292 23.98 -15.58 -15.97
C ASP A 292 23.55 -15.45 -17.43
N ILE A 293 24.44 -14.87 -18.25
CA ILE A 293 24.29 -14.84 -19.70
C ILE A 293 25.17 -15.96 -20.27
N PRO A 294 24.61 -16.89 -21.05
CA PRO A 294 25.35 -17.98 -21.67
C PRO A 294 26.31 -17.52 -22.76
#